data_AF-A0A1W9GUR2-F1
#
_entry.id   AF-A0A1W9GUR2-F1
#
_cell.length_a   1.000
_cell.length_b   1.000
_cell.length_c   1.000
_cell.angle_alpha   90.00
_cell.angle_beta   90.00
_cell.angle_gamma   90.00
#
_symmetry.space_group_name_H-M   'P 1'
#
loop_
_entity.id
_entity.type
_entity.pdbx_description
1 polymer ?
#
loop_
_entity_poly.entity_id
_entity_poly.type
_entity_poly.pdbx_seq_one_letter_code
_entity_poly.pdbx_strand_id
1 'polypeptide(L)' 'MTHRTTITLDDEAYLFLNDIAGDNRSAYINELLKQERKNFLKQALIKANQEEADDLGYKEELKAWENTLSDGLSND' A
#
# COMPACT_ATOMS: atom_id res chain seq x y z
N MET A 1 14.10 -1.07 -15.47
CA MET A 1 14.70 -2.38 -15.77
C MET A 1 13.59 -3.41 -15.76
N THR A 2 13.66 -4.44 -16.62
CA THR A 2 12.62 -5.47 -16.73
C THR A 2 13.25 -6.84 -16.49
N HIS A 3 12.64 -7.64 -15.62
CA HIS A 3 13.10 -8.99 -15.29
C HIS A 3 12.10 -10.01 -15.84
N ARG A 4 12.59 -11.17 -16.29
CA ARG A 4 11.76 -12.30 -16.72
C ARG A 4 11.88 -13.43 -15.70
N THR A 5 10.76 -14.07 -15.42
CA THR A 5 10.66 -15.18 -14.48
C THR A 5 9.58 -16.14 -14.97
N THR A 6 9.78 -17.43 -14.71
CA THR A 6 8.78 -18.48 -14.95
C THR A 6 8.14 -18.84 -13.63
N ILE A 7 6.81 -18.87 -13.59
CA ILE A 7 6.02 -19.26 -12.41
C ILE A 7 5.08 -20.39 -12.80
N THR A 8 4.80 -21.28 -11.85
CA THR A 8 3.77 -22.31 -12.00
C THR A 8 2.46 -21.77 -11.43
N LEU A 9 1.38 -21.88 -12.18
CA LEU A 9 0.02 -21.55 -11.76
C LEU A 9 -0.80 -22.84 -11.78
N ASP A 10 -1.74 -22.96 -10.84
CA ASP A 10 -2.78 -23.98 -10.94
C ASP A 10 -3.74 -23.68 -12.10
N ASP A 11 -4.55 -24.66 -12.47
CA ASP A 11 -5.46 -24.58 -13.62
C ASP A 11 -6.47 -23.43 -13.46
N GLU A 12 -6.98 -23.18 -12.25
CA GLU A 12 -7.96 -22.13 -11.99
C GLU A 12 -7.34 -20.74 -12.18
N ALA A 13 -6.16 -20.51 -11.59
CA ALA A 13 -5.42 -19.26 -11.73
C ALA A 13 -4.97 -19.02 -13.17
N TYR A 14 -4.58 -20.08 -13.89
CA TYR A 14 -4.20 -19.98 -15.30
C TYR A 14 -5.39 -19.62 -16.19
N LEU A 15 -6.54 -20.27 -15.99
CA LEU A 15 -7.78 -19.97 -16.72
C LEU A 15 -8.25 -18.55 -16.45
N PHE A 16 -8.28 -18.14 -15.18
CA PHE A 16 -8.62 -16.78 -14.78
C PHE A 16 -7.71 -15.77 -15.48
N LEU A 17 -6.38 -15.92 -15.35
CA LEU A 17 -5.42 -15.02 -15.97
C LEU A 17 -5.61 -14.91 -17.49
N ASN A 18 -5.93 -16.02 -18.16
CA ASN A 18 -6.20 -16.01 -19.60
C ASN A 18 -7.46 -15.24 -19.98
N ASP A 19 -8.52 -15.30 -19.17
CA ASP A 19 -9.77 -14.60 -19.42
C ASP A 19 -9.61 -13.07 -19.28
N ILE A 20 -8.92 -12.66 -18.21
CA ILE A 20 -8.82 -11.25 -17.80
C ILE A 20 -7.63 -10.48 -18.39
N ALA A 21 -6.51 -11.14 -18.71
CA ALA A 21 -5.29 -10.43 -19.12
C ALA A 21 -5.22 -10.12 -20.63
N GLY A 22 -6.21 -10.55 -21.41
CA GLY A 22 -6.25 -10.37 -22.87
C GLY A 22 -4.93 -10.76 -23.52
N ASP A 23 -4.33 -9.84 -24.26
CA ASP A 23 -3.09 -10.08 -25.01
C ASP A 23 -1.81 -9.98 -24.15
N ASN A 24 -1.87 -9.48 -22.90
CA ASN A 24 -0.66 -9.20 -22.10
C ASN A 24 -0.77 -9.61 -20.63
N ARG A 25 -0.57 -10.91 -20.40
CA ARG A 25 -0.46 -11.54 -19.07
C ARG A 25 0.57 -10.87 -18.16
N SER A 26 1.73 -10.51 -18.70
CA SER A 26 2.80 -9.89 -17.90
C SER A 26 2.42 -8.49 -17.41
N ALA A 27 1.74 -7.70 -18.23
CA ALA A 27 1.24 -6.38 -17.81
C ALA A 27 0.20 -6.52 -16.70
N TYR A 28 -0.75 -7.45 -16.85
CA TYR A 28 -1.75 -7.70 -15.81
C TYR A 28 -1.11 -8.13 -14.48
N ILE A 29 -0.22 -9.13 -14.50
CA ILE A 29 0.48 -9.60 -13.29
C ILE A 29 1.28 -8.46 -12.65
N ASN A 30 1.95 -7.62 -13.44
CA ASN A 30 2.70 -6.48 -12.92
C ASN A 30 1.79 -5.47 -12.19
N GLU A 31 0.62 -5.15 -12.75
CA GLU A 31 -0.32 -4.25 -12.07
C GLU A 31 -0.93 -4.89 -10.82
N LEU A 32 -1.24 -6.18 -10.87
CA LEU A 32 -1.70 -6.92 -9.70
C LEU A 32 -0.68 -6.89 -8.55
N LEU A 33 0.60 -7.12 -8.85
CA LEU A 33 1.68 -7.05 -7.86
C LEU A 33 1.88 -5.64 -7.30
N LYS A 34 1.76 -4.59 -8.14
CA LYS A 34 1.81 -3.20 -7.66
C LYS A 34 0.64 -2.89 -6.73
N GLN A 35 -0.56 -3.37 -7.07
CA GLN A 35 -1.73 -3.18 -6.24
C GLN A 35 -1.58 -3.90 -4.91
N GLU A 36 -1.10 -5.14 -4.92
CA GLU A 36 -0.90 -5.90 -3.68
C GLU A 36 0.18 -5.27 -2.81
N ARG A 37 1.26 -4.76 -3.40
CA ARG A 37 2.26 -3.97 -2.65
C ARG A 37 1.64 -2.74 -1.98
N LYS A 38 0.71 -2.04 -2.65
CA LYS A 38 0.00 -0.90 -2.04
C LYS A 38 -0.89 -1.35 -0.89
N ASN A 39 -1.61 -2.46 -1.05
CA ASN A 39 -2.46 -3.04 0.00
C ASN A 39 -1.63 -3.41 1.23
N PHE A 40 -0.49 -4.09 1.02
CA PHE A 40 0.44 -4.46 2.08
C PHE A 40 0.95 -3.22 2.84
N LEU A 41 1.38 -2.18 2.11
CA LEU A 41 1.84 -0.93 2.74
C LEU A 41 0.73 -0.25 3.54
N LYS A 42 -0.50 -0.22 3.01
CA LYS A 42 -1.66 0.36 3.70
C LYS A 42 -1.94 -0.38 5.00
N GLN A 43 -1.91 -1.71 5.00
CA GLN A 43 -2.11 -2.50 6.22
C GLN A 43 -1.00 -2.25 7.24
N ALA A 44 0.27 -2.19 6.81
CA ALA A 44 1.39 -1.88 7.68
C ALA A 44 1.24 -0.49 8.32
N LEU A 45 0.80 0.52 7.55
CA LEU A 45 0.58 1.87 8.05
C LEU A 45 -0.59 1.94 9.04
N ILE A 46 -1.70 1.27 8.75
CA ILE A 46 -2.83 1.17 9.70
C ILE A 46 -2.36 0.55 11.02
N LYS A 47 -1.57 -0.53 10.94
CA LYS A 47 -1.05 -1.20 12.13
C LYS A 47 -0.11 -0.29 12.93
N ALA A 48 0.83 0.38 12.29
CA ALA A 48 1.73 1.33 12.95
C ALA A 48 0.94 2.46 13.64
N ASN A 49 -0.04 3.05 12.95
CA ASN A 49 -0.89 4.09 13.53
C ASN A 49 -1.70 3.59 14.73
N GLN A 50 -2.13 2.32 14.74
CA GLN A 50 -2.84 1.74 15.89
C GLN A 50 -1.90 1.56 17.09
N GLU A 51 -0.70 1.03 16.85
CA GLU A 51 0.32 0.87 17.89
C GLU A 51 0.72 2.22 18.50
N GLU A 52 0.92 3.24 17.66
CA GLU A 52 1.20 4.62 18.09
C GLU A 52 0.02 5.28 18.82
N ALA A 53 -1.22 4.99 18.43
CA ALA A 53 -2.40 5.51 19.10
C ALA A 53 -2.57 4.94 20.52
N ASP A 54 -2.05 3.76 20.80
CA ASP A 54 -2.09 3.17 22.14
C ASP A 54 -0.91 3.64 23.02
N ASP A 55 0.08 4.31 22.43
CA ASP A 55 1.22 4.90 23.14
C ASP A 55 0.89 6.31 23.68
N LEU A 56 0.89 6.43 25.01
CA LEU A 56 0.61 7.68 25.71
C LEU A 56 1.72 8.73 25.49
N GLY A 57 2.99 8.31 25.43
CA GLY A 57 4.11 9.22 25.23
C GLY A 57 4.13 9.79 23.82
N TYR A 58 3.83 8.95 22.83
CA TYR A 58 3.66 9.40 21.44
C TYR A 58 2.50 10.40 21.31
N LYS A 59 1.36 10.14 21.96
CA LYS A 59 0.22 11.08 21.96
C LYS A 59 0.54 12.43 22.59
N GLU A 60 1.29 12.44 23.69
CA GLU A 60 1.72 13.69 24.34
C GLU A 60 2.65 14.50 23.42
N GLU A 61 3.57 13.84 22.74
CA GLU A 61 4.43 14.47 21.73
C GLU A 61 3.59 15.01 20.56
N LEU A 62 2.71 14.20 19.98
CA LEU A 62 1.82 14.58 18.88
C LEU A 62 0.98 15.82 19.22
N LYS A 63 0.49 15.92 20.47
CA LYS A 63 -0.26 17.09 20.95
C LYS A 63 0.61 18.35 21.01
N ALA A 64 1.90 18.23 21.32
CA ALA A 64 2.82 19.37 21.26
C ALA A 64 2.99 19.86 19.82
N TRP A 65 3.02 18.93 18.85
CA TRP A 65 3.09 19.23 17.41
C TRP A 65 1.81 19.87 16.85
N GLU A 66 0.63 19.70 17.47
CA GLU A 66 -0.59 20.39 17.02
C GLU A 66 -0.45 21.91 17.00
N ASN A 67 0.39 22.48 17.88
CA ASN A 67 0.61 23.94 17.93
C ASN A 67 1.26 24.49 16.65
N THR A 68 1.98 23.66 15.87
CA THR A 68 2.61 24.07 14.61
C THR A 68 1.75 23.80 13.39
N LEU A 69 0.55 23.22 13.56
CA LEU A 69 -0.34 22.84 12.46
C LEU A 69 -0.71 24.01 11.54
N SER A 70 -0.82 25.22 12.11
CA SER A 70 -1.21 26.44 11.40
C SER A 70 -0.03 27.35 11.03
N ASP A 71 1.21 26.93 11.30
CA ASP A 71 2.38 27.73 10.99
C ASP A 71 2.48 27.97 9.47
N GLY A 72 2.48 29.25 9.08
CA GLY A 72 2.56 29.65 7.67
C GLY A 72 1.23 29.64 6.91
N LEU A 73 0.11 29.28 7.53
CA LEU A 73 -1.22 29.50 6.97
C LEU A 73 -1.70 30.94 7.27
N SER A 74 -2.23 31.63 6.25
CA SER A 74 -2.93 32.90 6.47
C SER A 74 -4.26 32.60 7.17
N ASN A 75 -4.40 33.07 8.41
CA ASN A 75 -5.68 33.04 9.11
C ASN A 75 -6.56 34.15 8.52
N ASP A 76 -7.49 33.78 7.64
CA ASP A 76 -8.65 34.61 7.27
C ASP A 76 -9.85 34.24 8.16
#